data_AF-A0A5C6M6S6-F1
#
_entry.id   AF-A0A5C6M6S6-F1
#
_cell.length_a   1.000
_cell.length_b   1.000
_cell.length_c   1.000
_cell.angle_alpha   90.00
_cell.angle_beta   90.00
_cell.angle_gamma   90.00
#
_symmetry.space_group_name_H-M   'P 1'
#
loop_
_entity.id
_entity.type
_entity.pdbx_description
1 polymer ?
#
loop_
_entity_poly.entity_id
_entity_poly.type
_entity_poly.pdbx_seq_one_letter_code
_entity_poly.pdbx_strand_id
1 'polypeptide(L)'
;MNIKDLFQKLKKKLRYKLNEESFKKETKLLEKDIVQVHDDINVLLITFDSCRFDSMKRANTPNLDRLGEIYSAWTPGTYTLPAHISFFTGIFPMVNEDIPYLNRFTKQLITMKKAGQAVDTAKSRRTISLPASSHDMIYALKKAGYYTVGAGAATWFAKHILTQNFHDFKFKQAMSATEQCNFLLRNLATKSNKKPFFAFMNFIETHTPYMHYGSDRDEYAMQARDFMSFPPREDTYMKESTGHKLHQAQISAVEHLDKIMGEFLQILPKKTFVIITADHGEAFGEDGFWGHGVYHPTVMNVPMMCFMLNGEKPLEDK
;
A
#
# COMPACT_ATOMS: atom_id res chain seq x y z
N MET A 1 -13.47 7.26 -19.71
CA MET A 1 -13.67 5.80 -19.60
C MET A 1 -13.67 5.42 -18.11
N ASN A 2 -14.82 4.99 -17.57
CA ASN A 2 -15.06 4.67 -16.15
C ASN A 2 -14.21 3.44 -15.74
N ILE A 3 -13.80 3.34 -14.46
CA ILE A 3 -13.27 2.13 -13.82
C ILE A 3 -13.87 0.83 -14.44
N LYS A 4 -15.18 0.75 -14.64
CA LYS A 4 -15.90 -0.34 -15.32
C LYS A 4 -15.18 -0.91 -16.56
N ASP A 5 -14.68 -0.07 -17.45
CA ASP A 5 -14.05 -0.52 -18.69
C ASP A 5 -12.60 -0.97 -18.50
N LEU A 6 -11.88 -0.43 -17.50
CA LEU A 6 -10.56 -0.94 -17.12
C LEU A 6 -10.68 -2.38 -16.64
N PHE A 7 -11.59 -2.63 -15.71
CA PHE A 7 -11.75 -3.95 -15.13
C PHE A 7 -12.27 -4.95 -16.16
N GLN A 8 -13.09 -4.53 -17.12
CA GLN A 8 -13.44 -5.37 -18.27
C GLN A 8 -12.23 -5.67 -19.19
N LYS A 9 -11.39 -4.67 -19.49
CA LYS A 9 -10.17 -4.86 -20.30
C LYS A 9 -9.15 -5.77 -19.60
N LEU A 10 -8.91 -5.57 -18.30
CA LEU A 10 -8.08 -6.46 -17.48
C LEU A 10 -8.68 -7.87 -17.43
N LYS A 11 -9.99 -8.02 -17.21
CA LYS A 11 -10.66 -9.33 -17.23
C LYS A 11 -10.58 -10.02 -18.59
N LYS A 12 -10.58 -9.27 -19.70
CA LYS A 12 -10.40 -9.79 -21.08
C LYS A 12 -8.95 -10.22 -21.33
N LYS A 13 -7.96 -9.41 -20.91
CA LYS A 13 -6.52 -9.75 -21.01
C LYS A 13 -6.12 -10.91 -20.08
N LEU A 14 -6.77 -11.04 -18.92
CA LEU A 14 -6.52 -12.07 -17.89
C LEU A 14 -7.46 -13.29 -18.00
N ARG A 15 -8.24 -13.39 -19.08
CA ARG A 15 -9.12 -14.53 -19.38
C ARG A 15 -8.28 -15.66 -19.99
N TYR A 16 -7.69 -16.48 -19.12
CA TYR A 16 -7.12 -17.77 -19.50
C TYR A 16 -8.26 -18.74 -19.86
N LYS A 17 -8.22 -19.32 -21.07
CA LYS A 17 -8.84 -20.64 -21.30
C LYS A 17 -7.91 -21.67 -20.65
N LEU A 18 -8.42 -22.36 -19.64
CA LEU A 18 -7.75 -23.52 -19.06
C LEU A 18 -7.65 -24.60 -20.14
N ASN A 19 -6.43 -25.05 -20.45
CA ASN A 19 -6.16 -26.41 -20.90
C ASN A 19 -4.69 -26.71 -20.61
N GLU A 20 -4.44 -27.74 -19.81
CA GLU A 20 -3.15 -28.08 -19.19
C GLU A 20 -2.08 -28.63 -20.15
N GLU A 21 -2.36 -28.79 -21.44
CA GLU A 21 -1.43 -29.48 -22.37
C GLU A 21 -0.49 -28.58 -23.17
N SER A 22 -0.67 -27.25 -23.19
CA SER A 22 0.03 -26.40 -24.18
C SER A 22 1.40 -25.84 -23.74
N PHE A 23 2.03 -26.36 -22.68
CA PHE A 23 3.31 -25.79 -22.15
C PHE A 23 4.54 -26.03 -23.03
N LYS A 24 4.43 -26.57 -24.26
CA LYS A 24 5.62 -26.89 -25.07
C LYS A 24 5.59 -26.54 -26.56
N LYS A 25 4.63 -25.80 -27.08
CA LYS A 25 4.64 -25.45 -28.50
C LYS A 25 4.13 -24.04 -28.76
N GLU A 26 4.81 -23.36 -29.67
CA GLU A 26 4.39 -22.13 -30.37
C GLU A 26 4.85 -20.80 -29.79
N THR A 27 6.17 -20.61 -29.82
CA THR A 27 6.72 -19.48 -30.58
C THR A 27 6.34 -19.60 -32.06
N LYS A 28 5.44 -18.76 -32.56
CA LYS A 28 5.63 -17.90 -33.76
C LYS A 28 4.32 -17.31 -34.28
N LEU A 29 4.45 -16.06 -34.73
CA LEU A 29 3.75 -15.38 -35.84
C LEU A 29 2.46 -14.59 -35.56
N LEU A 30 2.63 -13.25 -35.66
CA LEU A 30 1.87 -12.22 -36.41
C LEU A 30 1.64 -10.97 -35.52
N GLU A 31 2.36 -9.84 -35.69
CA GLU A 31 2.30 -8.84 -36.80
C GLU A 31 0.85 -8.41 -37.10
N LYS A 32 0.43 -7.14 -37.10
CA LYS A 32 1.10 -5.86 -37.39
C LYS A 32 0.18 -4.66 -37.02
N ASP A 33 0.81 -3.51 -36.81
CA ASP A 33 0.36 -2.12 -37.04
C ASP A 33 -0.69 -1.40 -36.15
N ILE A 34 -0.14 -0.73 -35.13
CA ILE A 34 -0.18 0.72 -34.79
C ILE A 34 -1.52 1.49 -34.92
N VAL A 35 -2.04 1.92 -33.75
CA VAL A 35 -2.55 3.24 -33.32
C VAL A 35 -3.75 3.04 -32.38
N GLN A 36 -3.53 3.18 -31.06
CA GLN A 36 -4.42 3.90 -30.14
C GLN A 36 -3.81 3.98 -28.73
N VAL A 37 -3.66 5.20 -28.23
CA VAL A 37 -3.26 5.54 -26.85
C VAL A 37 -4.24 4.86 -25.87
N HIS A 38 -3.77 3.94 -25.01
CA HIS A 38 -4.67 3.12 -24.19
C HIS A 38 -5.25 3.88 -22.99
N ASP A 39 -6.58 3.90 -22.97
CA ASP A 39 -7.57 4.15 -21.94
C ASP A 39 -7.36 3.57 -20.50
N ASP A 40 -6.20 3.05 -20.08
CA ASP A 40 -6.06 2.30 -18.82
C ASP A 40 -5.79 3.21 -17.58
N ILE A 41 -6.19 2.78 -16.36
CA ILE A 41 -6.02 3.53 -15.09
C ILE A 41 -4.69 3.14 -14.44
N ASN A 42 -3.96 4.12 -13.92
CA ASN A 42 -2.76 3.88 -13.11
C ASN A 42 -3.11 3.55 -11.67
N VAL A 43 -2.28 2.77 -11.00
CA VAL A 43 -2.47 2.39 -9.60
C VAL A 43 -1.24 2.81 -8.80
N LEU A 44 -1.48 3.45 -7.66
CA LEU A 44 -0.45 3.83 -6.70
C LEU A 44 -0.82 3.27 -5.33
N LEU A 45 0.06 2.46 -4.76
CA LEU A 45 -0.03 1.97 -3.38
C LEU A 45 1.04 2.66 -2.53
N ILE A 46 0.62 3.35 -1.48
CA ILE A 46 1.50 3.98 -0.50
C ILE A 46 1.24 3.34 0.85
N THR A 47 2.32 2.97 1.53
CA THR A 47 2.27 2.50 2.91
C THR A 47 3.07 3.43 3.83
N PHE A 48 2.46 3.85 4.93
CA PHE A 48 3.11 4.57 6.02
C PHE A 48 3.51 3.52 7.05
N ASP A 49 4.79 3.19 7.10
CA ASP A 49 5.31 2.07 7.90
C ASP A 49 5.03 2.28 9.39
N SER A 50 4.41 1.30 10.05
CA SER A 50 4.07 1.35 11.48
C SER A 50 3.05 2.42 11.89
N CYS A 51 2.37 3.08 10.96
CA CYS A 51 1.43 4.18 11.26
C CYS A 51 0.08 3.68 11.83
N ARG A 52 -0.26 4.14 13.03
CA ARG A 52 -1.56 3.85 13.65
C ARG A 52 -2.68 4.70 13.04
N PHE A 53 -3.90 4.15 13.05
CA PHE A 53 -5.08 4.92 12.63
C PHE A 53 -5.29 6.19 13.48
N ASP A 54 -5.14 6.10 14.80
CA ASP A 54 -5.35 7.24 15.69
C ASP A 54 -4.26 8.32 15.54
N SER A 55 -3.02 7.93 15.23
CA SER A 55 -1.98 8.90 14.84
C SER A 55 -2.37 9.66 13.57
N MET A 56 -2.79 8.93 12.53
CA MET A 56 -3.25 9.52 11.27
C MET A 56 -4.46 10.45 11.47
N LYS A 57 -5.39 10.07 12.35
CA LYS A 57 -6.61 10.84 12.60
C LYS A 57 -6.38 12.12 13.42
N ARG A 58 -5.35 12.14 14.28
CA ARG A 58 -4.97 13.30 15.10
C ARG A 58 -4.08 14.30 14.37
N ALA A 59 -3.30 13.82 13.39
CA ALA A 59 -2.42 14.65 12.59
C ALA A 59 -3.20 15.68 11.76
N ASN A 60 -2.64 16.88 11.59
CA ASN A 60 -3.17 17.88 10.68
C ASN A 60 -2.79 17.55 9.22
N THR A 61 -3.71 16.96 8.46
CA THR A 61 -3.45 16.43 7.10
C THR A 61 -4.28 17.08 5.99
N PRO A 62 -4.18 18.41 5.79
CA PRO A 62 -5.05 19.13 4.85
C PRO A 62 -4.87 18.69 3.38
N ASN A 63 -3.73 18.10 3.00
CA ASN A 63 -3.53 17.62 1.63
C ASN A 63 -4.21 16.30 1.36
N LEU A 64 -4.23 15.39 2.34
CA LEU A 64 -4.93 14.11 2.25
C LEU A 64 -6.43 14.30 2.49
N ASP A 65 -6.84 15.12 3.46
CA ASP A 65 -8.25 15.32 3.83
C ASP A 65 -9.09 15.85 2.67
N ARG A 66 -8.51 16.68 1.79
CA ARG A 66 -9.18 17.18 0.58
C ARG A 66 -9.36 16.14 -0.53
N LEU A 67 -8.69 14.99 -0.44
CA LEU A 67 -8.70 13.94 -1.47
C LEU A 67 -9.67 12.80 -1.16
N GLY A 68 -10.07 12.63 0.10
CA GLY A 68 -11.01 11.59 0.51
C GLY A 68 -11.02 11.33 2.02
N GLU A 69 -11.82 10.36 2.42
CA GLU A 69 -11.98 9.97 3.82
C GLU A 69 -10.93 8.94 4.25
N ILE A 70 -10.44 9.08 5.48
CA ILE A 70 -9.52 8.14 6.14
C ILE A 70 -10.33 7.24 7.07
N TYR A 71 -10.33 5.95 6.79
CA TYR A 71 -11.07 4.93 7.54
C TYR A 71 -10.18 4.18 8.52
N SER A 72 -10.79 3.70 9.60
CA SER A 72 -10.17 2.73 10.51
C SER A 72 -10.19 1.34 9.86
N ALA A 73 -9.03 0.70 9.75
CA ALA A 73 -8.91 -0.61 9.13
C ALA A 73 -8.03 -1.56 9.97
N TRP A 74 -8.21 -2.86 9.75
CA TRP A 74 -7.47 -3.91 10.45
C TRP A 74 -6.49 -4.59 9.51
N THR A 75 -5.19 -4.47 9.78
CA THR A 75 -4.14 -5.05 8.95
C THR A 75 -4.04 -6.58 9.14
N PRO A 76 -3.74 -7.34 8.07
CA PRO A 76 -3.51 -8.79 8.13
C PRO A 76 -2.17 -9.22 8.76
N GLY A 77 -1.24 -8.29 9.05
CA GLY A 77 0.07 -8.60 9.61
C GLY A 77 0.46 -7.67 10.76
N THR A 78 1.29 -8.16 11.69
CA THR A 78 1.75 -7.38 12.86
C THR A 78 3.14 -6.75 12.67
N TYR A 79 3.75 -6.98 11.51
CA TYR A 79 5.03 -6.40 11.09
C TYR A 79 5.10 -6.39 9.54
N THR A 80 6.05 -5.64 8.98
CA THR A 80 6.14 -5.34 7.53
C THR A 80 6.04 -6.57 6.62
N LEU A 81 6.84 -7.62 6.83
CA LEU A 81 6.91 -8.75 5.90
C LEU A 81 5.55 -9.47 5.66
N PRO A 82 4.84 -9.99 6.68
CA PRO A 82 3.56 -10.65 6.47
C PRO A 82 2.48 -9.70 5.94
N ALA A 83 2.49 -8.44 6.39
CA ALA A 83 1.55 -7.43 5.89
C ALA A 83 1.72 -7.20 4.38
N HIS A 84 2.94 -6.96 3.91
CA HIS A 84 3.19 -6.72 2.48
C HIS A 84 3.01 -7.97 1.60
N ILE A 85 3.32 -9.18 2.09
CA ILE A 85 2.97 -10.42 1.37
C ILE A 85 1.44 -10.50 1.19
N SER A 86 0.68 -10.17 2.22
CA SER A 86 -0.79 -10.11 2.14
C SER A 86 -1.25 -9.03 1.17
N PHE A 87 -0.67 -7.83 1.23
CA PHE A 87 -1.02 -6.71 0.33
C PHE A 87 -0.77 -7.09 -1.11
N PHE A 88 0.40 -7.64 -1.44
CA PHE A 88 0.77 -8.03 -2.80
C PHE A 88 -0.03 -9.22 -3.33
N THR A 89 -0.69 -9.98 -2.46
CA THR A 89 -1.66 -11.02 -2.86
C THR A 89 -3.12 -10.52 -2.92
N GLY A 90 -3.34 -9.21 -2.72
CA GLY A 90 -4.65 -8.55 -2.88
C GLY A 90 -5.46 -8.45 -1.59
N ILE A 91 -4.88 -8.77 -0.44
CA ILE A 91 -5.54 -8.71 0.86
C ILE A 91 -4.98 -7.50 1.62
N PHE A 92 -5.63 -6.35 1.44
CA PHE A 92 -5.35 -5.09 2.13
C PHE A 92 -5.98 -5.04 3.53
N PRO A 93 -5.67 -4.02 4.35
CA PRO A 93 -6.35 -3.81 5.62
C PRO A 93 -7.85 -3.63 5.41
N MET A 94 -8.62 -4.24 6.30
CA MET A 94 -10.07 -4.34 6.16
C MET A 94 -10.76 -3.31 7.03
N VAL A 95 -11.63 -2.51 6.40
CA VAL A 95 -12.58 -1.63 7.09
C VAL A 95 -13.78 -2.48 7.53
N ASN A 96 -14.23 -2.34 8.78
CA ASN A 96 -15.28 -3.18 9.35
C ASN A 96 -16.68 -2.76 8.86
N GLU A 97 -16.86 -1.47 8.59
CA GLU A 97 -18.05 -0.90 8.00
C GLU A 97 -18.33 -1.53 6.62
N ASP A 98 -19.61 -1.58 6.22
CA ASP A 98 -20.04 -2.14 4.94
C ASP A 98 -19.74 -1.18 3.77
N ILE A 99 -18.45 -0.94 3.52
CA ILE A 99 -17.96 -0.02 2.50
C ILE A 99 -17.37 -0.82 1.34
N PRO A 100 -17.94 -0.76 0.12
CA PRO A 100 -17.42 -1.46 -1.03
C PRO A 100 -15.92 -1.21 -1.25
N TYR A 101 -15.17 -2.26 -1.58
CA TYR A 101 -13.73 -2.26 -1.88
C TYR A 101 -12.80 -1.99 -0.69
N LEU A 102 -13.30 -1.47 0.43
CA LEU A 102 -12.59 -1.36 1.70
C LEU A 102 -12.95 -2.50 2.66
N ASN A 103 -14.16 -3.03 2.54
CA ASN A 103 -14.59 -4.27 3.18
C ASN A 103 -14.58 -5.42 2.15
N ARG A 104 -13.61 -6.33 2.31
CA ARG A 104 -13.41 -7.48 1.41
C ARG A 104 -14.54 -8.52 1.43
N PHE A 105 -15.44 -8.46 2.40
CA PHE A 105 -16.64 -9.31 2.45
C PHE A 105 -17.81 -8.68 1.70
N THR A 106 -17.84 -7.35 1.60
CA THR A 106 -18.79 -6.59 0.78
C THR A 106 -18.40 -6.63 -0.69
N LYS A 107 -17.26 -6.03 -1.03
CA LYS A 107 -16.68 -6.02 -2.37
C LYS A 107 -15.16 -6.03 -2.29
N GLN A 108 -14.51 -6.90 -3.05
CA GLN A 108 -13.06 -6.93 -3.15
C GLN A 108 -12.57 -6.02 -4.26
N LEU A 109 -11.58 -5.19 -3.95
CA LEU A 109 -10.86 -4.37 -4.93
C LEU A 109 -9.99 -5.25 -5.85
N ILE A 110 -9.19 -6.12 -5.25
CA ILE A 110 -8.29 -7.06 -5.94
C ILE A 110 -8.54 -8.45 -5.36
N THR A 111 -8.54 -9.46 -6.21
CA THR A 111 -8.70 -10.85 -5.80
C THR A 111 -7.84 -11.77 -6.68
N MET A 112 -7.29 -12.81 -6.09
CA MET A 112 -6.61 -13.89 -6.80
C MET A 112 -7.63 -14.97 -7.13
N LYS A 113 -7.79 -15.35 -8.41
CA LYS A 113 -8.66 -16.48 -8.76
C LYS A 113 -8.17 -17.73 -8.05
N LYS A 114 -9.09 -18.50 -7.45
CA LYS A 114 -8.81 -19.78 -6.75
C LYS A 114 -7.84 -19.69 -5.56
N ALA A 115 -7.45 -18.49 -5.11
CA ALA A 115 -6.63 -18.31 -3.91
C ALA A 115 -7.35 -17.38 -2.92
N GLY A 116 -7.49 -17.83 -1.67
CA GLY A 116 -8.33 -17.19 -0.66
C GLY A 116 -9.83 -17.40 -0.94
N GLN A 117 -10.63 -17.46 0.12
CA GLN A 117 -12.09 -17.58 0.03
C GLN A 117 -12.73 -16.28 -0.46
N ALA A 118 -12.44 -15.87 -1.70
CA ALA A 118 -13.16 -14.78 -2.34
C ALA A 118 -14.56 -15.29 -2.69
N VAL A 119 -15.50 -15.07 -1.77
CA VAL A 119 -16.92 -15.38 -1.95
C VAL A 119 -17.37 -14.73 -3.26
N ASP A 120 -18.04 -15.48 -4.13
CA ASP A 120 -18.43 -14.96 -5.45
C ASP A 120 -19.34 -13.72 -5.36
N THR A 121 -20.07 -13.56 -4.25
CA THR A 121 -20.90 -12.39 -3.92
C THR A 121 -20.09 -11.12 -3.66
N ALA A 122 -18.86 -11.26 -3.15
CA ALA A 122 -17.93 -10.16 -2.88
C ALA A 122 -17.20 -9.68 -4.16
N LYS A 123 -17.46 -10.30 -5.31
CA LYS A 123 -16.94 -9.83 -6.60
C LYS A 123 -17.93 -8.84 -7.23
N SER A 124 -17.42 -7.79 -7.85
CA SER A 124 -18.20 -6.90 -8.73
C SER A 124 -17.55 -6.81 -10.11
N ARG A 125 -18.15 -6.02 -11.00
CA ARG A 125 -17.52 -5.63 -12.26
C ARG A 125 -16.22 -4.83 -12.04
N ARG A 126 -15.99 -4.26 -10.85
CA ARG A 126 -14.78 -3.52 -10.46
C ARG A 126 -13.85 -4.33 -9.55
N THR A 127 -13.98 -5.65 -9.51
CA THR A 127 -12.98 -6.50 -8.85
C THR A 127 -11.90 -6.89 -9.85
N ILE A 128 -10.63 -6.54 -9.60
CA ILE A 128 -9.50 -7.02 -10.40
C ILE A 128 -9.32 -8.48 -10.01
N SER A 129 -9.78 -9.39 -10.87
CA SER A 129 -9.53 -10.82 -10.71
C SER A 129 -8.26 -11.22 -11.43
N LEU A 130 -7.19 -11.36 -10.67
CA LEU A 130 -5.91 -11.85 -11.17
C LEU A 130 -5.98 -13.36 -11.42
N PRO A 131 -5.22 -13.90 -12.39
CA PRO A 131 -5.16 -15.34 -12.63
C PRO A 131 -4.77 -16.10 -11.37
N ALA A 132 -5.21 -17.36 -11.25
CA ALA A 132 -4.71 -18.25 -10.20
C ALA A 132 -3.20 -18.38 -10.43
N SER A 133 -2.39 -17.90 -9.48
CA SER A 133 -0.94 -17.87 -9.67
C SER A 133 -0.24 -18.19 -8.36
N SER A 134 0.90 -18.86 -8.46
CA SER A 134 1.91 -19.01 -7.41
C SER A 134 2.72 -17.72 -7.16
N HIS A 135 2.30 -16.59 -7.74
CA HIS A 135 2.96 -15.27 -7.71
C HIS A 135 2.02 -14.20 -7.10
N ASP A 136 2.34 -12.92 -7.28
CA ASP A 136 1.63 -11.76 -6.71
C ASP A 136 0.94 -10.86 -7.76
N MET A 137 0.30 -9.78 -7.28
CA MET A 137 -0.37 -8.80 -8.13
C MET A 137 0.57 -8.03 -9.05
N ILE A 138 1.81 -7.79 -8.62
CA ILE A 138 2.78 -7.01 -9.39
C ILE A 138 3.16 -7.82 -10.64
N TYR A 139 3.39 -9.12 -10.49
CA TYR A 139 3.63 -10.03 -11.61
C TYR A 139 2.46 -10.01 -12.60
N ALA A 140 1.24 -10.12 -12.09
CA ALA A 140 0.04 -10.14 -12.93
C ALA A 140 -0.17 -8.82 -13.69
N LEU A 141 0.05 -7.67 -13.03
CA LEU A 141 -0.02 -6.35 -13.66
C LEU A 141 1.06 -6.18 -14.74
N LYS A 142 2.29 -6.61 -14.45
CA LYS A 142 3.40 -6.65 -15.43
C LYS A 142 3.01 -7.46 -16.67
N LYS A 143 2.42 -8.64 -16.50
CA LYS A 143 1.91 -9.45 -17.63
C LYS A 143 0.74 -8.81 -18.37
N ALA A 144 -0.07 -7.99 -17.70
CA ALA A 144 -1.15 -7.22 -18.32
C ALA A 144 -0.67 -5.99 -19.11
N GLY A 145 0.64 -5.70 -19.08
CA GLY A 145 1.28 -4.61 -19.81
C GLY A 145 1.55 -3.36 -18.97
N TYR A 146 1.37 -3.43 -17.65
CA TYR A 146 1.70 -2.31 -16.76
C TYR A 146 3.21 -2.19 -16.58
N TYR A 147 3.70 -0.95 -16.51
CA TYR A 147 5.00 -0.68 -15.94
C TYR A 147 4.91 -0.75 -14.42
N THR A 148 5.76 -1.55 -13.78
CA THR A 148 5.72 -1.77 -12.33
C THR A 148 6.98 -1.20 -11.69
N VAL A 149 6.83 -0.21 -10.82
CA VAL A 149 7.94 0.46 -10.12
C VAL A 149 7.69 0.52 -8.62
N GLY A 150 8.72 0.28 -7.82
CA GLY A 150 8.58 0.28 -6.36
C GLY A 150 9.77 0.91 -5.63
N ALA A 151 9.53 1.47 -4.46
CA ALA A 151 10.56 1.83 -3.51
C ALA A 151 10.16 1.40 -2.10
N GLY A 152 11.15 1.04 -1.28
CA GLY A 152 10.92 0.66 0.11
C GLY A 152 12.11 1.03 0.99
N ALA A 153 11.80 1.42 2.22
CA ALA A 153 12.80 1.91 3.18
C ALA A 153 12.97 0.99 4.39
N ALA A 154 11.95 0.18 4.72
CA ALA A 154 12.06 -0.86 5.75
C ALA A 154 13.01 -1.98 5.33
N THR A 155 13.80 -2.49 6.28
CA THR A 155 14.84 -3.51 6.02
C THR A 155 14.30 -4.80 5.40
N TRP A 156 13.02 -5.11 5.59
CA TRP A 156 12.35 -6.24 4.95
C TRP A 156 12.36 -6.18 3.43
N PHE A 157 12.44 -5.00 2.81
CA PHE A 157 12.56 -4.84 1.36
C PHE A 157 13.93 -5.25 0.80
N ALA A 158 14.90 -5.61 1.65
CA ALA A 158 16.08 -6.36 1.22
C ALA A 158 15.75 -7.79 0.75
N LYS A 159 14.58 -8.33 1.12
CA LYS A 159 14.16 -9.68 0.74
C LYS A 159 13.56 -9.69 -0.66
N HIS A 160 14.07 -10.60 -1.48
CA HIS A 160 13.64 -10.79 -2.88
C HIS A 160 12.12 -11.00 -3.02
N ILE A 161 11.47 -11.64 -2.04
CA ILE A 161 10.02 -11.90 -2.05
C ILE A 161 9.17 -10.62 -2.16
N LEU A 162 9.66 -9.47 -1.68
CA LEU A 162 8.94 -8.19 -1.74
C LEU A 162 9.32 -7.34 -2.96
N THR A 163 10.34 -7.72 -3.72
CA THR A 163 10.93 -6.85 -4.76
C THR A 163 10.99 -7.47 -6.14
N GLN A 164 11.02 -8.79 -6.24
CA GLN A 164 11.30 -9.56 -7.46
C GLN A 164 10.38 -9.30 -8.65
N ASN A 165 9.12 -8.93 -8.40
CA ASN A 165 8.11 -8.86 -9.46
C ASN A 165 8.01 -7.47 -10.12
N PHE A 166 8.67 -6.46 -9.55
CA PHE A 166 8.75 -5.12 -10.14
C PHE A 166 9.65 -5.12 -11.40
N HIS A 167 9.45 -4.18 -12.32
CA HIS A 167 10.45 -3.90 -13.35
C HIS A 167 11.66 -3.20 -12.74
N ASP A 168 11.38 -2.21 -11.90
CA ASP A 168 12.38 -1.43 -11.20
C ASP A 168 11.98 -1.32 -9.73
N PHE A 169 12.86 -1.73 -8.83
CA PHE A 169 12.67 -1.56 -7.39
C PHE A 169 13.91 -0.91 -6.77
N LYS A 170 13.72 0.10 -5.92
CA LYS A 170 14.80 0.68 -5.13
C LYS A 170 14.59 0.44 -3.65
N PHE A 171 15.45 -0.39 -3.07
CA PHE A 171 15.61 -0.49 -1.63
C PHE A 171 16.82 0.32 -1.18
N LYS A 172 16.63 1.17 -0.17
CA LYS A 172 17.69 1.79 0.62
C LYS A 172 17.14 1.93 2.03
N GLN A 173 17.84 1.38 3.02
CA GLN A 173 17.41 1.49 4.40
C GLN A 173 17.25 2.97 4.80
N ALA A 174 16.15 3.29 5.45
CA ALA A 174 15.82 4.66 5.87
C ALA A 174 15.79 5.68 4.72
N MET A 175 15.44 5.26 3.51
CA MET A 175 15.25 6.15 2.36
C MET A 175 14.03 7.05 2.57
N SER A 176 14.22 8.37 2.50
CA SER A 176 13.14 9.31 2.73
C SER A 176 12.04 9.24 1.66
N ALA A 177 10.83 9.62 2.03
CA ALA A 177 9.67 9.74 1.16
C ALA A 177 9.98 10.64 -0.05
N THR A 178 10.71 11.74 0.13
CA THR A 178 11.16 12.61 -0.96
C THR A 178 12.09 11.87 -1.93
N GLU A 179 13.05 11.09 -1.43
CA GLU A 179 13.90 10.26 -2.29
C GLU A 179 13.07 9.22 -3.06
N GLN A 180 12.05 8.61 -2.41
CA GLN A 180 11.18 7.59 -3.03
C GLN A 180 10.30 8.20 -4.13
N CYS A 181 9.67 9.35 -3.85
CA CYS A 181 8.88 10.12 -4.81
C CYS A 181 9.73 10.49 -6.04
N ASN A 182 10.94 11.01 -5.83
CA ASN A 182 11.85 11.37 -6.92
C ASN A 182 12.27 10.15 -7.75
N PHE A 183 12.57 9.02 -7.11
CA PHE A 183 12.87 7.78 -7.82
C PHE A 183 11.71 7.33 -8.72
N LEU A 184 10.49 7.34 -8.17
CA LEU A 184 9.28 6.96 -8.89
C LEU A 184 9.04 7.89 -10.08
N LEU A 185 9.03 9.21 -9.87
CA LEU A 185 8.79 10.20 -10.94
C LEU A 185 9.81 10.07 -12.07
N ARG A 186 11.10 9.88 -11.76
CA ARG A 186 12.15 9.67 -12.77
C ARG A 186 11.92 8.42 -13.60
N ASN A 187 11.57 7.30 -12.97
CA ASN A 187 11.30 6.05 -13.68
C ASN A 187 10.01 6.13 -14.52
N LEU A 188 8.96 6.76 -14.00
CA LEU A 188 7.75 6.99 -14.78
C LEU A 188 8.01 7.87 -16.01
N ALA A 189 8.82 8.93 -15.87
CA ALA A 189 9.15 9.82 -16.98
C ALA A 189 10.02 9.15 -18.06
N THR A 190 10.93 8.25 -17.66
CA THR A 190 11.96 7.72 -18.58
C THR A 190 11.70 6.31 -19.08
N LYS A 191 10.96 5.47 -18.34
CA LYS A 191 10.83 4.03 -18.62
C LYS A 191 9.39 3.54 -18.80
N SER A 192 8.40 4.29 -18.32
CA SER A 192 6.99 3.87 -18.47
C SER A 192 6.58 3.70 -19.94
N ASN A 193 7.21 4.46 -20.86
CA ASN A 193 6.94 4.43 -22.29
C ASN A 193 5.44 4.58 -22.62
N LYS A 194 4.75 5.48 -21.89
CA LYS A 194 3.30 5.75 -22.01
C LYS A 194 2.40 4.54 -21.67
N LYS A 195 2.94 3.49 -21.03
CA LYS A 195 2.15 2.38 -20.48
C LYS A 195 1.47 2.82 -19.17
N PRO A 196 0.30 2.25 -18.81
CA PRO A 196 -0.24 2.42 -17.47
C PRO A 196 0.76 1.86 -16.44
N PHE A 197 0.76 2.42 -15.23
CA PHE A 197 1.69 2.00 -14.20
C PHE A 197 1.00 1.44 -12.95
N PHE A 198 1.73 0.55 -12.28
CA PHE A 198 1.53 0.23 -10.87
C PHE A 198 2.78 0.70 -10.14
N ALA A 199 2.58 1.60 -9.18
CA ALA A 199 3.65 2.15 -8.38
C ALA A 199 3.44 1.83 -6.90
N PHE A 200 4.53 1.58 -6.19
CA PHE A 200 4.53 1.24 -4.77
C PHE A 200 5.57 2.07 -4.01
N MET A 201 5.21 2.58 -2.83
CA MET A 201 6.14 3.22 -1.89
C MET A 201 5.85 2.80 -0.45
N ASN A 202 6.91 2.59 0.33
CA ASN A 202 6.84 2.33 1.78
C ASN A 202 7.66 3.40 2.50
N PHE A 203 6.95 4.36 3.10
CA PHE A 203 7.51 5.49 3.83
C PHE A 203 7.82 5.07 5.26
N ILE A 204 9.06 5.32 5.69
CA ILE A 204 9.59 4.88 6.99
C ILE A 204 9.47 5.96 8.07
N GLU A 205 9.06 7.17 7.69
CA GLU A 205 9.01 8.34 8.56
C GLU A 205 8.10 8.14 9.78
N THR A 206 7.06 7.31 9.67
CA THR A 206 6.14 6.96 10.76
C THR A 206 6.60 5.76 11.60
N HIS A 207 7.72 5.13 11.24
CA HIS A 207 8.36 4.07 12.01
C HIS A 207 9.46 4.69 12.89
N THR A 208 9.67 4.14 14.09
CA THR A 208 10.77 4.54 14.97
C THR A 208 12.12 4.60 14.20
N PRO A 209 12.95 5.64 14.35
CA PRO A 209 12.86 6.75 15.31
C PRO A 209 12.10 8.00 14.80
N TYR A 210 11.12 7.86 13.92
CA TYR A 210 10.28 8.95 13.39
C TYR A 210 11.06 10.03 12.62
N MET A 211 11.93 9.57 11.71
CA MET A 211 12.99 10.35 11.05
C MET A 211 12.48 11.40 10.04
N HIS A 212 12.05 12.57 10.52
CA HIS A 212 11.78 13.73 9.65
C HIS A 212 12.16 15.09 10.27
N TYR A 213 12.74 15.09 11.48
CA TYR A 213 13.29 16.28 12.12
C TYR A 213 14.83 16.34 12.03
N GLY A 214 15.33 17.51 11.61
CA GLY A 214 16.74 17.91 11.74
C GLY A 214 17.07 18.36 13.17
N SER A 215 18.37 18.52 13.44
CA SER A 215 19.06 18.87 14.70
C SER A 215 18.79 18.04 15.96
N ASP A 216 17.63 17.42 16.15
CA ASP A 216 17.34 16.60 17.35
C ASP A 216 17.55 15.09 17.12
N ARG A 217 18.50 14.73 16.25
CA ARG A 217 18.81 13.32 15.91
C ARG A 217 19.21 12.47 17.13
N ASP A 218 19.65 13.11 18.21
CA ASP A 218 20.12 12.44 19.42
C ASP A 218 18.98 12.18 20.45
N GLU A 219 17.86 12.92 20.38
CA GLU A 219 16.74 12.76 21.34
C GLU A 219 15.74 11.65 20.93
N TYR A 220 15.68 11.29 19.65
CA TYR A 220 14.72 10.31 19.14
C TYR A 220 15.28 8.90 18.92
N ALA A 221 16.49 8.59 19.41
CA ALA A 221 17.07 7.23 19.30
C ALA A 221 16.28 6.14 20.04
N MET A 222 15.27 6.53 20.84
CA MET A 222 14.43 5.62 21.62
C MET A 222 13.55 4.77 20.71
N GLN A 223 13.72 3.45 20.76
CA GLN A 223 12.86 2.53 20.02
C GLN A 223 11.81 1.99 20.97
N ALA A 224 10.53 2.05 20.59
CA ALA A 224 9.44 1.55 21.43
C ALA A 224 9.72 0.12 21.92
N ARG A 225 10.20 -0.76 21.01
CA ARG A 225 10.57 -2.14 21.34
C ARG A 225 11.60 -2.31 22.46
N ASP A 226 12.42 -1.30 22.76
CA ASP A 226 13.43 -1.36 23.82
C ASP A 226 12.77 -1.38 25.22
N PHE A 227 11.51 -0.95 25.32
CA PHE A 227 10.70 -0.98 26.55
C PHE A 227 9.83 -2.23 26.67
N MET A 228 9.85 -3.13 25.67
CA MET A 228 9.05 -4.35 25.71
C MET A 228 9.58 -5.33 26.75
N SER A 229 8.68 -5.91 27.55
CA SER A 229 8.99 -6.97 28.50
C SER A 229 8.00 -8.13 28.42
N PHE A 230 8.41 -9.33 28.83
CA PHE A 230 7.56 -10.52 28.85
C PHE A 230 7.54 -11.17 30.24
N PRO A 231 6.36 -11.38 30.87
CA PRO A 231 5.04 -10.96 30.39
C PRO A 231 4.93 -9.43 30.29
N PRO A 232 4.07 -8.89 29.40
CA PRO A 232 3.86 -7.44 29.29
C PRO A 232 3.37 -6.91 30.64
N ARG A 233 3.92 -5.77 31.05
CA ARG A 233 3.57 -5.10 32.30
C ARG A 233 3.34 -3.64 32.00
N GLU A 234 2.12 -3.19 32.26
CA GLU A 234 1.80 -1.78 32.10
C GLU A 234 2.51 -0.96 33.17
N ASP A 235 3.28 0.01 32.71
CA ASP A 235 3.84 1.08 33.53
C ASP A 235 3.18 2.37 33.08
N THR A 236 2.20 2.83 33.87
CA THR A 236 1.42 4.03 33.55
C THR A 236 2.31 5.27 33.44
N TYR A 237 3.37 5.38 34.25
CA TYR A 237 4.28 6.52 34.18
C TYR A 237 5.06 6.51 32.87
N MET A 238 5.60 5.36 32.47
CA MET A 238 6.32 5.22 31.19
C MET A 238 5.42 5.47 29.98
N LYS A 239 4.19 4.96 30.02
CA LYS A 239 3.18 5.20 28.98
C LYS A 239 2.83 6.69 28.84
N GLU A 240 2.53 7.37 29.95
CA GLU A 240 2.18 8.80 29.93
C GLU A 240 3.38 9.72 29.64
N SER A 241 4.61 9.24 29.86
CA SER A 241 5.83 9.98 29.53
C SER A 241 6.38 9.59 28.16
N THR A 242 7.19 8.53 28.08
CA THR A 242 7.83 8.05 26.85
C THR A 242 6.81 7.65 25.79
N GLY A 243 5.75 6.95 26.17
CA GLY A 243 4.72 6.49 25.23
C GLY A 243 4.04 7.66 24.51
N HIS A 244 3.62 8.67 25.27
CA HIS A 244 3.03 9.89 24.72
C HIS A 244 3.99 10.64 23.78
N LYS A 245 5.28 10.73 24.13
CA LYS A 245 6.30 11.35 23.27
C LYS A 245 6.47 10.63 21.93
N LEU A 246 6.56 9.29 21.95
CA LEU A 246 6.68 8.48 20.73
C LEU A 246 5.43 8.60 19.85
N HIS A 247 4.25 8.57 20.46
CA HIS A 247 2.99 8.78 19.74
C HIS A 247 2.94 10.17 19.08
N GLN A 248 3.32 11.22 19.81
CA GLN A 248 3.38 12.58 19.28
C GLN A 248 4.38 12.70 18.12
N ALA A 249 5.53 12.02 18.20
CA ALA A 249 6.50 11.99 17.11
C ALA A 249 5.93 11.29 15.85
N GLN A 250 5.17 10.21 16.03
CA GLN A 250 4.47 9.56 14.92
C GLN A 250 3.41 10.48 14.28
N ILE A 251 2.65 11.24 15.08
CA ILE A 251 1.68 12.23 14.59
C ILE A 251 2.39 13.29 13.73
N SER A 252 3.49 13.86 14.22
CA SER A 252 4.27 14.84 13.45
C SER A 252 4.81 14.26 12.13
N ALA A 253 5.21 12.98 12.13
CA ALA A 253 5.68 12.29 10.93
C ALA A 253 4.59 12.19 9.86
N VAL A 254 3.35 11.95 10.29
CA VAL A 254 2.19 11.97 9.39
C VAL A 254 2.00 13.36 8.78
N GLU A 255 2.08 14.43 9.58
CA GLU A 255 1.96 15.82 9.08
C GLU A 255 3.06 16.19 8.09
N HIS A 256 4.27 15.68 8.29
CA HIS A 256 5.36 15.83 7.34
C HIS A 256 5.10 15.11 6.02
N LEU A 257 4.64 13.85 6.09
CA LEU A 257 4.28 13.09 4.90
C LEU A 257 3.10 13.71 4.15
N ASP A 258 2.12 14.32 4.84
CA ASP A 258 1.03 15.05 4.19
C ASP A 258 1.53 16.17 3.28
N LYS A 259 2.53 16.95 3.72
CA LYS A 259 3.15 18.02 2.90
C LYS A 259 3.79 17.45 1.63
N ILE A 260 4.58 16.38 1.77
CA ILE A 260 5.24 15.71 0.63
C ILE A 260 4.17 15.15 -0.33
N MET A 261 3.10 14.55 0.19
CA MET A 261 2.00 14.01 -0.62
C MET A 261 1.22 15.10 -1.33
N GLY A 262 1.05 16.27 -0.70
CA GLY A 262 0.46 17.44 -1.31
C GLY A 262 1.14 17.83 -2.62
N GLU A 263 2.47 17.83 -2.66
CA GLU A 263 3.25 18.16 -3.87
C GLU A 263 3.32 16.98 -4.84
N PHE A 264 3.65 15.79 -4.35
CA PHE A 264 3.87 14.61 -5.18
C PHE A 264 2.63 14.20 -5.98
N LEU A 265 1.45 14.16 -5.33
CA LEU A 265 0.21 13.73 -5.98
C LEU A 265 -0.28 14.71 -7.06
N GLN A 266 0.14 15.98 -7.01
CA GLN A 266 -0.21 16.97 -8.04
C GLN A 266 0.50 16.71 -9.37
N ILE A 267 1.68 16.08 -9.33
CA ILE A 267 2.53 15.81 -10.51
C ILE A 267 2.04 14.57 -11.27
N LEU A 268 1.38 13.64 -10.57
CA LEU A 268 0.93 12.38 -11.18
C LEU A 268 -0.23 12.58 -12.17
N PRO A 269 -0.37 11.68 -13.16
CA PRO A 269 -1.52 11.72 -14.07
C PRO A 269 -2.84 11.66 -13.30
N LYS A 270 -3.82 12.51 -13.67
CA LYS A 270 -5.12 12.58 -12.99
C LYS A 270 -5.90 11.26 -12.99
N LYS A 271 -5.67 10.40 -13.99
CA LYS A 271 -6.25 9.05 -14.07
C LYS A 271 -5.44 8.02 -13.26
N THR A 272 -5.24 8.30 -11.98
CA THR A 272 -4.53 7.43 -11.04
C THR A 272 -5.43 7.12 -9.85
N PHE A 273 -5.60 5.83 -9.58
CA PHE A 273 -6.22 5.31 -8.38
C PHE A 273 -5.16 5.17 -7.30
N VAL A 274 -5.39 5.80 -6.15
CA VAL A 274 -4.43 5.86 -5.04
C VAL A 274 -5.01 5.09 -3.86
N ILE A 275 -4.17 4.24 -3.28
CA ILE A 275 -4.42 3.53 -2.03
C ILE A 275 -3.36 4.01 -1.03
N ILE A 276 -3.78 4.54 0.10
CA ILE A 276 -2.90 4.92 1.21
C ILE A 276 -3.32 4.08 2.42
N THR A 277 -2.36 3.41 3.05
CA THR A 277 -2.58 2.59 4.24
C THR A 277 -1.33 2.55 5.11
N ALA A 278 -1.37 1.84 6.24
CA ALA A 278 -0.18 1.32 6.91
C ALA A 278 -0.11 -0.21 6.81
N ASP A 279 1.10 -0.75 6.98
CA ASP A 279 1.36 -2.19 7.04
C ASP A 279 1.06 -2.76 8.43
N HIS A 280 1.38 -2.01 9.49
CA HIS A 280 0.96 -2.23 10.87
C HIS A 280 0.98 -0.90 11.63
N GLY A 281 0.56 -0.91 12.89
CA GLY A 281 0.72 0.16 13.86
C GLY A 281 1.83 -0.15 14.87
N GLU A 282 1.81 0.56 16.00
CA GLU A 282 2.83 0.43 17.05
C GLU A 282 2.22 0.65 18.45
N ALA A 283 2.62 -0.15 19.42
CA ALA A 283 2.27 0.05 20.81
C ALA A 283 3.27 0.98 21.50
N PHE A 284 2.75 1.88 22.33
CA PHE A 284 3.49 2.91 23.06
C PHE A 284 3.29 2.77 24.58
N GLY A 285 3.12 1.54 25.06
CA GLY A 285 2.90 1.21 26.47
C GLY A 285 1.46 0.82 26.81
N GLU A 286 0.53 0.88 25.86
CA GLU A 286 -0.83 0.36 26.07
C GLU A 286 -0.80 -1.13 26.44
N ASP A 287 -1.53 -1.50 27.49
CA ASP A 287 -1.59 -2.85 28.06
C ASP A 287 -0.21 -3.46 28.39
N GLY A 288 0.82 -2.62 28.56
CA GLY A 288 2.20 -3.03 28.79
C GLY A 288 2.98 -3.43 27.53
N PHE A 289 2.41 -3.28 26.34
CA PHE A 289 3.07 -3.57 25.07
C PHE A 289 3.80 -2.36 24.51
N TRP A 290 4.97 -2.62 23.93
CA TRP A 290 5.77 -1.61 23.25
C TRP A 290 6.32 -2.11 21.92
N GLY A 291 6.20 -1.32 20.86
CA GLY A 291 6.60 -1.70 19.51
C GLY A 291 5.53 -2.53 18.78
N HIS A 292 5.96 -3.39 17.87
CA HIS A 292 5.08 -4.18 16.99
C HIS A 292 5.53 -5.65 16.92
N GLY A 293 4.91 -6.46 16.07
CA GLY A 293 5.13 -7.92 16.02
C GLY A 293 4.29 -8.72 17.02
N VAL A 294 3.33 -8.07 17.68
CA VAL A 294 2.40 -8.66 18.65
C VAL A 294 0.95 -8.43 18.22
N TYR A 295 0.04 -9.29 18.65
CA TYR A 295 -1.39 -9.13 18.40
C TYR A 295 -2.00 -8.17 19.42
N HIS A 296 -2.04 -6.89 19.07
CA HIS A 296 -2.58 -5.83 19.90
C HIS A 296 -3.36 -4.82 19.05
N PRO A 297 -4.49 -4.25 19.52
CA PRO A 297 -5.28 -3.29 18.74
C PRO A 297 -4.47 -2.11 18.19
N THR A 298 -3.52 -1.55 18.94
CA THR A 298 -2.66 -0.45 18.46
C THR A 298 -1.67 -0.87 17.37
N VAL A 299 -1.34 -2.17 17.27
CA VAL A 299 -0.50 -2.72 16.21
C VAL A 299 -1.33 -3.11 14.99
N MET A 300 -2.60 -3.49 15.18
CA MET A 300 -3.45 -3.99 14.10
C MET A 300 -4.36 -2.93 13.47
N ASN A 301 -4.64 -1.83 14.19
CA ASN A 301 -5.53 -0.77 13.71
C ASN A 301 -4.76 0.32 12.96
N VAL A 302 -4.97 0.36 11.64
CA VAL A 302 -4.20 1.16 10.68
C VAL A 302 -5.14 2.06 9.87
N PRO A 303 -4.65 3.19 9.32
CA PRO A 303 -5.44 3.99 8.40
C PRO A 303 -5.62 3.28 7.06
N MET A 304 -6.76 3.51 6.41
CA MET A 304 -7.02 3.09 5.03
C MET A 304 -7.76 4.19 4.28
N MET A 305 -7.29 4.52 3.08
CA MET A 305 -7.86 5.56 2.24
C MET A 305 -7.72 5.18 0.77
N CYS A 306 -8.78 5.39 -0.02
CA CYS A 306 -8.78 5.15 -1.47
C CYS A 306 -9.50 6.27 -2.23
N PHE A 307 -8.87 6.77 -3.30
CA PHE A 307 -9.44 7.85 -4.13
C PHE A 307 -8.87 7.85 -5.54
N MET A 308 -9.52 8.56 -6.45
CA MET A 308 -8.97 8.88 -7.78
C MET A 308 -8.47 10.32 -7.80
N LEU A 309 -7.32 10.58 -8.41
CA LEU A 309 -6.76 11.93 -8.53
C LEU A 309 -7.59 12.90 -9.40
N ASN A 310 -8.52 12.39 -10.22
CA ASN A 310 -9.47 13.18 -11.00
C ASN A 310 -10.78 13.46 -10.25
N GLY A 311 -10.92 13.03 -9.00
CA GLY A 311 -12.14 13.20 -8.19
C GLY A 311 -13.28 12.23 -8.54
N GLU A 312 -13.11 11.31 -9.50
CA GLU A 312 -14.09 10.24 -9.73
C GLU A 312 -14.17 9.36 -8.47
N LYS A 313 -15.37 9.16 -7.92
CA LYS A 313 -15.56 8.31 -6.74
C LYS A 313 -15.33 6.84 -7.12
N PRO A 314 -14.21 6.21 -6.68
CA PRO A 314 -13.89 4.86 -7.13
C PRO A 314 -14.79 3.79 -6.49
N LEU A 315 -15.39 4.12 -5.34
CA LEU A 315 -16.10 3.17 -4.47
C LEU A 315 -17.62 3.12 -4.69
N GLU A 316 -18.21 4.03 -5.47
CA GLU A 316 -19.66 4.03 -5.71
C GLU A 316 -20.03 3.12 -6.89
N ASP A 317 -20.74 2.00 -6.65
CA ASP A 317 -21.34 1.16 -7.69
C ASP A 317 -22.56 1.86 -8.33
N LYS A 318 -22.32 2.83 -9.24
CA LYS A 318 -23.25 3.06 -10.35
C LYS A 318 -23.17 1.89 -11.32
#